data_AF-A0A5D0P5E3-F1
#
_entry.id   AF-A0A5D0P5E3-F1
#
_cell.length_a   1.000
_cell.length_b   1.000
_cell.length_c   1.000
_cell.angle_alpha   90.00
_cell.angle_beta   90.00
_cell.angle_gamma   90.00
#
_symmetry.space_group_name_H-M   'P 1'
#
loop_
_entity.id
_entity.type
_entity.pdbx_description
1 polymer ?
#
loop_
_entity_poly.entity_id
_entity_poly.type
_entity_poly.pdbx_seq_one_letter_code
_entity_poly.pdbx_strand_id
1 'polypeptide(L)'
;MSVFSGGVTLDPIADELLKTVRQELGYKEKSGQFTKFGQWYADRVQDTQYRDAPWCDMFLAWAANKSGLSDYVGEFAWTPSHAAWFIQQNAWSRQPEPGALVFFDWRGGKSYKGIDHVGVVERVEGKKIHTIEANVDRVWLKRKTRETDKVVGYGLPRMVKENVERLEEIRSTERPIVAPPRTGTEHGSPLDVLGTPPALLAAMVLMTIVLSLRVTGRRRGTHRRLAWLPWRGERTSPPAGPRVPSPRNPFADAEQEQPKPRAAAKARVPAGAGPASPKPHPTPKRRKPYDPS
;
A
#
# COMPACT_ATOMS: atom_id res chain seq x y z
N MET A 1 -8.18 33.37 31.11
CA MET A 1 -9.31 32.68 31.76
C MET A 1 -9.52 31.38 31.02
N SER A 2 -9.23 30.27 31.68
CA SER A 2 -9.37 28.92 31.14
C SER A 2 -10.78 28.42 31.43
N VAL A 3 -11.47 27.89 30.42
CA VAL A 3 -12.76 27.21 30.61
C VAL A 3 -12.66 25.86 29.89
N PHE A 4 -12.20 24.85 30.63
CA PHE A 4 -12.30 23.46 30.21
C PHE A 4 -13.66 22.92 30.66
N SER A 5 -14.50 22.54 29.70
CA SER A 5 -15.72 21.77 29.93
C SER A 5 -15.69 20.52 29.06
N GLY A 6 -15.19 19.42 29.62
CA GLY A 6 -15.67 18.04 29.42
C GLY A 6 -15.91 17.44 28.02
N GLY A 7 -15.44 18.03 26.93
CA GLY A 7 -15.49 17.43 25.59
C GLY A 7 -14.10 16.99 25.15
N VAL A 8 -13.92 15.71 24.81
CA VAL A 8 -12.72 15.27 24.09
C VAL A 8 -12.73 16.00 22.76
N THR A 9 -11.86 17.01 22.61
CA THR A 9 -11.65 17.67 21.33
C THR A 9 -11.11 16.64 20.37
N LEU A 10 -11.81 16.45 19.26
CA LEU A 10 -11.40 15.55 18.19
C LEU A 10 -9.99 15.94 17.70
N ASP A 11 -9.17 14.94 17.38
CA ASP A 11 -7.86 15.17 16.77
C ASP A 11 -8.00 16.05 15.50
N PRO A 12 -7.12 17.04 15.24
CA PRO A 12 -7.27 17.94 14.10
C PRO A 12 -7.30 17.26 12.72
N ILE A 13 -6.57 16.15 12.55
CA ILE A 13 -6.57 15.37 11.30
C ILE A 13 -7.93 14.68 11.16
N ALA A 14 -8.41 14.08 12.24
CA ALA A 14 -9.74 13.47 12.28
C ALA A 14 -10.85 14.50 12.02
N ASP A 15 -10.77 15.70 12.60
CA ASP A 15 -11.78 16.75 12.44
C ASP A 15 -11.84 17.26 11.00
N GLU A 16 -10.71 17.62 10.39
CA GLU A 16 -10.68 18.11 9.01
C GLU A 16 -11.05 17.03 7.99
N LEU A 17 -10.62 15.77 8.20
CA LEU A 17 -11.04 14.67 7.35
C LEU A 17 -12.55 14.46 7.45
N LEU A 18 -13.09 14.35 8.67
CA LEU A 18 -14.52 14.12 8.89
C LEU A 18 -15.38 15.28 8.37
N LYS A 19 -14.93 16.52 8.53
CA LYS A 19 -15.57 17.71 7.97
C LYS A 19 -15.65 17.63 6.45
N THR A 20 -14.56 17.23 5.78
CA THR A 20 -14.52 17.09 4.32
C THR A 20 -15.43 15.98 3.82
N VAL A 21 -15.34 14.76 4.38
CA VAL A 21 -16.16 13.63 3.92
C VAL A 21 -17.66 13.83 4.18
N ARG A 22 -18.04 14.56 5.24
CA ARG A 22 -19.44 14.88 5.56
C ARG A 22 -20.10 15.77 4.49
N GLN A 23 -19.33 16.62 3.81
CA GLN A 23 -19.87 17.49 2.75
C GLN A 23 -20.34 16.71 1.52
N GLU A 24 -19.89 15.46 1.37
CA GLU A 24 -20.22 14.61 0.22
C GLU A 24 -21.33 13.59 0.52
N LEU A 25 -21.94 13.65 1.72
CA LEU A 25 -23.03 12.76 2.11
C LEU A 25 -24.23 12.88 1.16
N GLY A 26 -24.71 11.73 0.71
CA GLY A 26 -25.80 11.64 -0.26
C GLY A 26 -25.34 11.61 -1.72
N TYR A 27 -24.02 11.72 -1.98
CA TYR A 27 -23.49 11.53 -3.32
C TYR A 27 -23.87 10.14 -3.87
N LYS A 28 -24.31 10.12 -5.13
CA LYS A 28 -24.66 8.90 -5.87
C LYS A 28 -23.83 8.83 -7.15
N GLU A 29 -23.24 7.68 -7.43
CA GLU A 29 -22.58 7.46 -8.72
C GLU A 29 -23.57 7.60 -9.89
N LYS A 30 -23.05 7.99 -11.05
CA LYS A 30 -23.78 8.02 -12.31
C LYS A 30 -23.72 6.65 -12.99
N SER A 31 -24.38 6.51 -14.12
CA SER A 31 -24.34 5.29 -14.93
C SER A 31 -22.89 4.86 -15.24
N GLY A 32 -22.63 3.56 -15.19
CA GLY A 32 -21.30 3.01 -15.50
C GLY A 32 -20.27 3.20 -14.39
N GLN A 33 -20.68 3.37 -13.13
CA GLN A 33 -19.80 3.64 -11.97
C GLN A 33 -19.08 4.99 -12.00
N PHE A 34 -19.45 5.88 -12.92
CA PHE A 34 -18.81 7.19 -13.03
C PHE A 34 -19.03 8.03 -11.76
N THR A 35 -17.95 8.57 -11.21
CA THR A 35 -17.98 9.55 -10.12
C THR A 35 -16.98 10.68 -10.35
N LYS A 36 -17.22 11.85 -9.75
CA LYS A 36 -16.22 12.94 -9.74
C LYS A 36 -14.92 12.52 -9.05
N PHE A 37 -15.00 11.58 -8.10
CA PHE A 37 -13.84 11.06 -7.36
C PHE A 37 -13.00 10.13 -8.24
N GLY A 38 -13.64 9.20 -8.95
CA GLY A 38 -12.98 8.32 -9.91
C GLY A 38 -12.37 9.09 -11.08
N GLN A 39 -13.09 10.07 -11.64
CA GLN A 39 -12.55 10.97 -12.66
C GLN A 39 -11.33 11.75 -12.15
N TRP A 40 -11.43 12.38 -10.99
CA TRP A 40 -10.32 13.11 -10.39
C TRP A 40 -9.10 12.21 -10.16
N TYR A 41 -9.32 11.00 -9.64
CA TYR A 41 -8.24 10.05 -9.39
C TYR A 41 -7.57 9.62 -10.70
N ALA A 42 -8.37 9.28 -11.71
CA ALA A 42 -7.90 8.93 -13.05
C ALA A 42 -7.05 10.04 -13.68
N ASP A 43 -7.47 11.30 -13.57
CA ASP A 43 -6.71 12.45 -14.06
C ASP A 43 -5.39 12.62 -13.29
N ARG A 44 -5.44 12.44 -11.96
CA ARG A 44 -4.28 12.58 -11.07
C ARG A 44 -3.20 11.53 -11.32
N VAL A 45 -3.59 10.28 -11.57
CA VAL A 45 -2.65 9.19 -11.87
C VAL A 45 -2.43 8.96 -13.37
N GLN A 46 -3.08 9.76 -14.22
CA GLN A 46 -3.03 9.67 -15.68
C GLN A 46 -3.43 8.29 -16.23
N ASP A 47 -4.46 7.68 -15.62
CA ASP A 47 -4.94 6.37 -16.00
C ASP A 47 -6.47 6.30 -15.98
N THR A 48 -7.04 6.26 -17.18
CA THR A 48 -8.50 6.31 -17.40
C THR A 48 -9.24 5.09 -16.82
N GLN A 49 -8.56 3.98 -16.51
CA GLN A 49 -9.24 2.80 -15.94
C GLN A 49 -9.92 3.10 -14.61
N TYR A 50 -9.42 4.09 -13.86
CA TYR A 50 -9.97 4.48 -12.56
C TYR A 50 -11.23 5.33 -12.65
N ARG A 51 -11.56 5.89 -13.82
CA ARG A 51 -12.71 6.80 -13.97
C ARG A 51 -14.04 6.12 -13.63
N ASP A 52 -14.17 4.86 -14.03
CA ASP A 52 -15.40 4.08 -14.04
C ASP A 52 -15.24 2.79 -13.20
N ALA A 53 -14.49 2.88 -12.09
CA ALA A 53 -14.12 1.78 -11.20
C ALA A 53 -14.74 1.91 -9.78
N PRO A 54 -14.74 0.84 -8.96
CA PRO A 54 -15.13 0.92 -7.54
C PRO A 54 -14.36 2.02 -6.80
N TRP A 55 -15.08 2.93 -6.15
CA TRP A 55 -14.56 4.25 -5.79
C TRP A 55 -14.49 4.54 -4.29
N CYS A 56 -14.59 3.51 -3.44
CA CYS A 56 -14.49 3.67 -1.98
C CYS A 56 -13.18 4.35 -1.56
N ASP A 57 -12.06 3.91 -2.11
CA ASP A 57 -10.73 4.42 -1.77
C ASP A 57 -10.38 5.71 -2.52
N MET A 58 -10.78 5.81 -3.79
CA MET A 58 -10.59 7.03 -4.59
C MET A 58 -11.33 8.24 -3.98
N PHE A 59 -12.47 8.01 -3.34
CA PHE A 59 -13.14 9.04 -2.54
C PHE A 59 -12.29 9.52 -1.36
N LEU A 60 -11.65 8.61 -0.63
CA LEU A 60 -10.80 8.96 0.52
C LEU A 60 -9.53 9.68 0.07
N ALA A 61 -8.93 9.25 -1.05
CA ALA A 61 -7.81 9.95 -1.67
C ALA A 61 -8.20 11.39 -2.08
N TRP A 62 -9.38 11.56 -2.68
CA TRP A 62 -9.91 12.88 -3.03
C TRP A 62 -10.14 13.75 -1.79
N ALA A 63 -10.76 13.18 -0.75
CA ALA A 63 -11.05 13.89 0.49
C ALA A 63 -9.76 14.33 1.18
N ALA A 64 -8.78 13.43 1.29
CA ALA A 64 -7.46 13.72 1.83
C ALA A 64 -6.76 14.84 1.07
N ASN A 65 -6.77 14.78 -0.27
CA ASN A 65 -6.17 15.84 -1.07
C ASN A 65 -6.91 17.18 -0.88
N LYS A 66 -8.25 17.15 -0.86
CA LYS A 66 -9.08 18.34 -0.70
C LYS A 66 -8.87 19.04 0.65
N SER A 67 -8.56 18.29 1.69
CA SER A 67 -8.29 18.80 3.04
C SER A 67 -6.80 19.01 3.34
N GLY A 68 -5.89 18.79 2.38
CA GLY A 68 -4.44 18.90 2.61
C GLY A 68 -3.87 17.82 3.54
N LEU A 69 -4.51 16.65 3.61
CA LEU A 69 -4.16 15.52 4.48
C LEU A 69 -3.54 14.34 3.71
N SER A 70 -3.18 14.50 2.43
CA SER A 70 -2.64 13.43 1.58
C SER A 70 -1.46 12.69 2.23
N ASP A 71 -0.57 13.40 2.92
CA ASP A 71 0.63 12.79 3.54
C ASP A 71 0.30 11.87 4.72
N TYR A 72 -0.89 12.03 5.32
CA TYR A 72 -1.30 11.30 6.53
C TYR A 72 -2.40 10.27 6.26
N VAL A 73 -3.20 10.48 5.23
CA VAL A 73 -4.26 9.56 4.82
C VAL A 73 -3.81 8.68 3.65
N GLY A 74 -2.95 9.17 2.76
CA GLY A 74 -2.54 8.47 1.56
C GLY A 74 -3.50 8.63 0.37
N GLU A 75 -3.06 8.17 -0.80
CA GLU A 75 -3.80 8.29 -2.06
C GLU A 75 -3.82 6.92 -2.77
N PHE A 76 -4.94 6.20 -2.62
CA PHE A 76 -5.09 4.84 -3.11
C PHE A 76 -6.40 4.64 -3.86
N ALA A 77 -6.41 3.64 -4.75
CA ALA A 77 -7.62 3.08 -5.35
C ALA A 77 -7.86 1.62 -4.95
N TRP A 78 -6.86 0.93 -4.39
CA TRP A 78 -6.94 -0.48 -4.02
C TRP A 78 -6.74 -0.68 -2.51
N THR A 79 -7.78 -1.20 -1.86
CA THR A 79 -7.91 -1.26 -0.40
C THR A 79 -6.84 -2.09 0.32
N PRO A 80 -6.34 -3.24 -0.21
CA PRO A 80 -5.22 -3.94 0.42
C PRO A 80 -3.91 -3.15 0.41
N SER A 81 -3.63 -2.39 -0.66
CA SER A 81 -2.43 -1.52 -0.70
C SER A 81 -2.53 -0.40 0.31
N HIS A 82 -3.72 0.19 0.48
CA HIS A 82 -3.93 1.25 1.45
C HIS A 82 -3.73 0.75 2.89
N ALA A 83 -4.29 -0.42 3.22
CA ALA A 83 -4.07 -1.04 4.52
C ALA A 83 -2.58 -1.39 4.74
N ALA A 84 -1.92 -1.94 3.71
CA ALA A 84 -0.49 -2.24 3.78
C ALA A 84 0.36 -0.98 4.03
N TRP A 85 -0.03 0.16 3.46
CA TRP A 85 0.63 1.44 3.69
C TRP A 85 0.51 1.87 5.15
N PHE A 86 -0.68 1.87 5.76
CA PHE A 86 -0.81 2.19 7.20
C PHE A 86 -0.01 1.25 8.10
N ILE A 87 0.07 -0.04 7.74
CA ILE A 87 0.91 -1.01 8.45
C ILE A 87 2.38 -0.60 8.36
N GLN A 88 2.87 -0.23 7.17
CA GLN A 88 4.24 0.24 6.96
C GLN A 88 4.54 1.56 7.69
N GLN A 89 3.55 2.45 7.80
CA GLN A 89 3.65 3.70 8.55
C GLN A 89 3.61 3.50 10.08
N ASN A 90 3.56 2.26 10.58
CA ASN A 90 3.33 1.95 12.00
C ASN A 90 2.08 2.65 12.56
N ALA A 91 1.03 2.76 11.75
CA ALA A 91 -0.21 3.48 12.04
C ALA A 91 -1.45 2.58 11.84
N TRP A 92 -1.31 1.29 12.12
CA TRP A 92 -2.37 0.30 12.04
C TRP A 92 -2.83 -0.14 13.43
N SER A 93 -4.14 -0.14 13.67
CA SER A 93 -4.75 -0.45 14.96
C SER A 93 -5.86 -1.50 14.83
N ARG A 94 -6.15 -2.19 15.95
CA ARG A 94 -7.33 -3.04 16.12
C ARG A 94 -8.49 -2.32 16.82
N GLN A 95 -8.26 -1.12 17.32
CA GLN A 95 -9.25 -0.33 18.05
C GLN A 95 -9.77 0.80 17.15
N PRO A 96 -11.10 0.99 17.07
CA PRO A 96 -11.69 2.11 16.35
C PRO A 96 -11.49 3.42 17.10
N GLU A 97 -11.28 4.49 16.36
CA GLU A 97 -11.36 5.86 16.85
C GLU A 97 -11.97 6.77 15.78
N PRO A 98 -12.65 7.86 16.14
CA PRO A 98 -13.12 8.85 15.17
C PRO A 98 -11.97 9.35 14.27
N GLY A 99 -12.22 9.44 12.95
CA GLY A 99 -11.24 9.82 11.94
C GLY A 99 -10.38 8.67 11.41
N ALA A 100 -10.39 7.49 12.04
CA ALA A 100 -9.70 6.32 11.52
C ALA A 100 -10.33 5.81 10.22
N LEU A 101 -9.49 5.32 9.31
CA LEU A 101 -9.94 4.57 8.14
C LEU A 101 -10.20 3.13 8.55
N VAL A 102 -11.44 2.68 8.45
CA VAL A 102 -11.83 1.30 8.78
C VAL A 102 -11.82 0.44 7.52
N PHE A 103 -11.18 -0.72 7.61
CA PHE A 103 -11.05 -1.67 6.51
C PHE A 103 -11.83 -2.96 6.79
N PHE A 104 -12.60 -3.42 5.81
CA PHE A 104 -13.49 -4.58 5.94
C PHE A 104 -13.12 -5.71 4.98
N ASP A 105 -13.32 -6.93 5.45
CA ASP A 105 -13.33 -8.17 4.65
C ASP A 105 -14.72 -8.79 4.84
N TRP A 106 -15.50 -8.87 3.77
CA TRP A 106 -16.88 -9.33 3.82
C TRP A 106 -17.01 -10.83 4.09
N ARG A 107 -15.98 -11.60 3.74
CA ARG A 107 -15.86 -13.01 4.13
C ARG A 107 -15.53 -13.16 5.62
N GLY A 108 -15.13 -12.08 6.28
CA GLY A 108 -14.80 -12.06 7.70
C GLY A 108 -13.36 -12.46 8.01
N GLY A 109 -12.51 -12.52 6.98
CA GLY A 109 -11.08 -12.71 7.19
C GLY A 109 -10.45 -11.56 7.97
N LYS A 110 -9.21 -11.77 8.41
CA LYS A 110 -8.41 -10.80 9.20
C LYS A 110 -7.08 -10.47 8.54
N SER A 111 -6.91 -10.87 7.29
CA SER A 111 -5.74 -10.54 6.49
C SER A 111 -5.98 -9.22 5.77
N TYR A 112 -5.01 -8.30 5.81
CA TYR A 112 -5.08 -7.06 5.02
C TYR A 112 -5.19 -7.34 3.51
N LYS A 113 -4.74 -8.51 3.05
CA LYS A 113 -4.83 -8.93 1.65
C LYS A 113 -6.26 -9.28 1.21
N GLY A 114 -7.14 -9.58 2.17
CA GLY A 114 -8.54 -9.95 1.92
C GLY A 114 -9.52 -8.78 2.05
N ILE A 115 -9.02 -7.55 2.19
CA ILE A 115 -9.87 -6.37 2.36
C ILE A 115 -10.64 -6.13 1.06
N ASP A 116 -11.96 -5.95 1.21
CA ASP A 116 -12.90 -5.65 0.13
C ASP A 116 -13.29 -4.17 0.10
N HIS A 117 -13.22 -3.48 1.25
CA HIS A 117 -13.82 -2.15 1.40
C HIS A 117 -13.16 -1.29 2.48
N VAL A 118 -13.32 0.02 2.35
CA VAL A 118 -12.83 1.03 3.30
C VAL A 118 -13.87 2.12 3.53
N GLY A 119 -13.87 2.71 4.73
CA GLY A 119 -14.62 3.92 5.07
C GLY A 119 -13.93 4.70 6.18
N VAL A 120 -14.56 5.79 6.65
CA VAL A 120 -14.05 6.57 7.79
C VAL A 120 -14.95 6.37 9.00
N VAL A 121 -14.38 6.12 10.17
CA VAL A 121 -15.11 6.08 11.44
C VAL A 121 -15.52 7.50 11.82
N GLU A 122 -16.81 7.78 11.85
CA GLU A 122 -17.36 9.07 12.30
C GLU A 122 -17.45 9.12 13.83
N ARG A 123 -17.88 8.01 14.45
CA ARG A 123 -17.95 7.87 15.91
C ARG A 123 -18.03 6.41 16.33
N VAL A 124 -17.70 6.14 17.59
CA VAL A 124 -17.79 4.81 18.21
C VAL A 124 -18.88 4.84 19.29
N GLU A 125 -19.74 3.83 19.33
CA GLU A 125 -20.82 3.72 20.31
C GLU A 125 -20.92 2.29 20.81
N GLY A 126 -20.40 2.06 22.02
CA GLY A 126 -20.28 0.72 22.58
C GLY A 126 -19.43 -0.18 21.67
N LYS A 127 -20.03 -1.26 21.15
CA LYS A 127 -19.38 -2.21 20.24
C LYS A 127 -19.59 -1.90 18.75
N LYS A 128 -20.32 -0.83 18.44
CA LYS A 128 -20.64 -0.43 17.08
C LYS A 128 -19.78 0.75 16.65
N ILE A 129 -19.47 0.76 15.36
CA ILE A 129 -18.89 1.93 14.71
C ILE A 129 -19.93 2.55 13.79
N HIS A 130 -19.95 3.88 13.77
CA HIS A 130 -20.71 4.66 12.80
C HIS A 130 -19.71 5.23 11.82
N THR A 131 -19.94 4.98 10.55
CA THR A 131 -18.99 5.21 9.47
C THR A 131 -19.59 6.08 8.38
N ILE A 132 -18.72 6.78 7.64
CA ILE A 132 -19.05 7.41 6.36
C ILE A 132 -18.33 6.61 5.29
N GLU A 133 -19.10 6.02 4.37
CA GLU A 133 -18.61 5.06 3.39
C GLU A 133 -19.09 5.47 1.99
N ALA A 134 -18.16 5.53 1.04
CA ALA A 134 -18.40 5.69 -0.39
C ALA A 134 -18.56 4.34 -1.08
N ASN A 135 -19.24 4.28 -2.22
CA ASN A 135 -19.50 3.03 -2.97
C ASN A 135 -20.17 1.93 -2.11
N VAL A 136 -20.96 2.33 -1.11
CA VAL A 136 -21.75 1.42 -0.29
C VAL A 136 -23.16 1.24 -0.86
N ASP A 137 -23.77 0.09 -0.62
CA ASP A 137 -25.05 -0.30 -1.22
C ASP A 137 -25.04 -0.08 -2.74
N ARG A 138 -23.90 -0.48 -3.34
CA ARG A 138 -23.47 -0.36 -4.74
C ARG A 138 -23.14 1.05 -5.22
N VAL A 139 -23.95 2.05 -4.86
CA VAL A 139 -23.94 3.33 -5.61
C VAL A 139 -23.78 4.59 -4.75
N TRP A 140 -23.78 4.46 -3.42
CA TRP A 140 -23.96 5.60 -2.52
C TRP A 140 -22.71 5.95 -1.70
N LEU A 141 -22.59 7.24 -1.40
CA LEU A 141 -21.81 7.75 -0.26
C LEU A 141 -22.78 8.10 0.87
N LYS A 142 -22.73 7.36 1.97
CA LYS A 142 -23.63 7.60 3.11
C LYS A 142 -23.08 7.08 4.43
N ARG A 143 -23.81 7.41 5.49
CA ARG A 143 -23.57 6.84 6.82
C ARG A 143 -23.98 5.37 6.89
N LYS A 144 -23.21 4.57 7.63
CA LYS A 144 -23.57 3.20 8.02
C LYS A 144 -23.29 3.03 9.51
N THR A 145 -24.07 2.16 10.15
CA THR A 145 -23.74 1.60 11.46
C THR A 145 -23.28 0.17 11.22
N ARG A 146 -22.10 -0.19 11.73
CA ARG A 146 -21.47 -1.48 11.50
C ARG A 146 -21.17 -2.17 12.83
N GLU A 147 -21.40 -3.48 12.85
CA GLU A 147 -20.73 -4.38 13.78
C GLU A 147 -19.26 -4.52 13.37
N THR A 148 -18.40 -4.93 14.31
CA THR A 148 -16.95 -5.01 14.06
C THR A 148 -16.47 -6.41 13.64
N ASP A 149 -17.35 -7.38 13.47
CA ASP A 149 -17.01 -8.77 13.14
C ASP A 149 -16.35 -8.91 11.75
N LYS A 150 -16.68 -8.01 10.81
CA LYS A 150 -16.08 -7.95 9.46
C LYS A 150 -14.90 -6.99 9.34
N VAL A 151 -14.54 -6.29 10.41
CA VAL A 151 -13.40 -5.37 10.40
C VAL A 151 -12.09 -6.17 10.42
N VAL A 152 -11.18 -5.79 9.52
CA VAL A 152 -9.79 -6.29 9.47
C VAL A 152 -8.91 -5.45 10.40
N GLY A 153 -9.06 -4.13 10.34
CA GLY A 153 -8.39 -3.18 11.22
C GLY A 153 -8.63 -1.74 10.80
N TYR A 154 -7.87 -0.84 11.41
CA TYR A 154 -8.02 0.61 11.28
C TYR A 154 -6.69 1.28 10.95
N GLY A 155 -6.66 2.10 9.91
CA GLY A 155 -5.57 3.02 9.62
C GLY A 155 -5.77 4.33 10.39
N LEU A 156 -4.72 4.83 11.05
CA LEU A 156 -4.78 5.98 11.95
C LEU A 156 -3.98 7.16 11.39
N PRO A 157 -4.60 8.10 10.64
CA PRO A 157 -3.90 9.25 10.06
C PRO A 157 -3.12 10.09 11.08
N ARG A 158 -3.66 10.31 12.28
CA ARG A 158 -2.95 11.04 13.34
C ARG A 158 -1.61 10.40 13.71
N MET A 159 -1.54 9.08 13.71
CA MET A 159 -0.30 8.36 14.02
C MET A 159 0.71 8.46 12.88
N VAL A 160 0.26 8.55 11.63
CA VAL A 160 1.16 8.83 10.50
C VAL A 160 1.82 10.19 10.73
N LYS A 161 1.05 11.23 11.07
CA LYS A 161 1.59 12.55 11.40
C LYS A 161 2.58 12.50 12.57
N GLU A 162 2.20 11.89 13.69
CA GLU A 162 3.08 11.72 14.86
C GLU A 162 4.40 11.02 14.48
N ASN A 163 4.34 10.00 13.61
CA ASN A 163 5.52 9.27 13.17
C ASN A 163 6.40 10.10 12.23
N VAL A 164 5.82 10.89 11.33
CA VAL A 164 6.55 11.84 10.47
C VAL A 164 7.27 12.89 11.32
N GLU A 165 6.57 13.54 12.25
CA GLU A 165 7.14 14.56 13.14
C GLU A 165 8.29 13.99 13.99
N ARG A 166 8.13 12.76 14.52
CA ARG A 166 9.21 12.07 15.24
C ARG A 166 10.44 11.83 14.37
N LEU A 167 10.24 11.43 13.11
CA LEU A 167 11.36 11.19 12.18
C LEU A 167 12.07 12.49 11.81
N GLU A 168 11.34 13.59 11.65
CA GLU A 168 11.91 14.91 11.41
C GLU A 168 12.72 15.41 12.61
N GLU A 169 12.24 15.18 13.84
CA GLU A 169 12.97 15.48 15.06
C GLU A 169 14.29 14.71 15.15
N ILE A 170 14.26 13.38 14.96
CA ILE A 170 15.46 12.53 14.94
C ILE A 170 16.45 13.05 13.89
N ARG A 171 15.98 13.27 12.66
CA ARG A 171 16.82 13.77 11.57
C ARG A 171 17.42 15.15 11.88
N SER A 172 16.68 16.02 12.57
CA SER A 172 17.17 17.33 13.00
C SER A 172 18.29 17.18 14.04
N THR A 173 18.18 16.22 14.96
CA THR A 173 19.22 15.94 15.97
C THR A 173 20.48 15.27 15.42
N GLU A 174 20.38 14.57 14.28
CA GLU A 174 21.51 13.90 13.62
C GLU A 174 22.32 14.82 12.69
N ARG A 175 21.89 16.07 12.47
CA ARG A 175 22.69 17.04 11.71
C ARG A 175 23.95 17.41 12.53
N PRO A 176 25.17 17.24 12.00
CA PRO A 176 26.37 17.68 12.70
C PRO A 176 26.26 19.16 13.01
N ILE A 177 26.50 19.54 14.27
CA ILE A 177 26.79 20.93 14.62
C ILE A 177 28.00 21.30 13.75
N VAL A 178 27.78 22.08 12.69
CA VAL A 178 28.87 22.66 11.91
C VAL A 178 29.63 23.52 12.91
N ALA A 179 30.79 23.04 13.35
CA ALA A 179 31.66 23.84 14.19
C ALA A 179 31.93 25.14 13.44
N PRO A 180 31.80 26.32 14.09
CA PRO A 180 32.12 27.57 13.42
C PRO A 180 33.54 27.48 12.87
N PRO A 181 33.82 28.05 11.68
CA PRO A 181 35.15 28.00 11.10
C PRO A 181 36.13 28.57 12.14
N ARG A 182 37.05 27.72 12.61
CA ARG A 182 38.11 28.17 13.50
C ARG A 182 39.00 29.11 12.70
N THR A 183 38.87 30.40 12.93
CA THR A 183 39.87 31.39 12.50
C THR A 183 41.11 31.20 13.38
N GLY A 184 41.93 30.22 13.03
CA GLY A 184 43.21 29.97 13.68
C GLY A 184 44.33 30.41 12.74
N THR A 185 44.92 31.57 13.04
CA THR A 185 46.23 31.97 12.54
C THR A 185 47.25 30.86 12.76
N GLU A 186 47.93 30.48 11.68
CA GLU A 186 49.06 29.57 11.66
C GLU A 186 50.14 30.01 12.66
N HIS A 187 50.46 29.17 13.64
CA HIS A 187 51.81 29.07 14.23
C HIS A 187 52.04 27.59 14.54
N GLY A 188 52.71 26.91 13.61
CA GLY A 188 53.05 25.49 13.74
C GLY A 188 54.07 25.28 14.86
N SER A 189 53.69 24.50 15.87
CA SER A 189 54.61 23.95 16.85
C SER A 189 55.10 22.58 16.37
N PRO A 190 56.40 22.27 16.46
CA PRO A 190 56.99 21.04 15.91
C PRO A 190 56.57 19.74 16.64
N LEU A 191 55.72 19.82 17.67
CA LEU A 191 55.23 18.66 18.43
C LEU A 191 53.88 18.10 17.94
N ASP A 192 53.21 18.77 17.01
CA ASP A 192 51.91 18.32 16.49
C ASP A 192 52.02 17.11 15.53
N VAL A 193 53.22 16.81 15.03
CA VAL A 193 53.43 15.67 14.11
C VAL A 193 53.45 14.32 14.84
N LEU A 194 53.78 14.29 16.13
CA LEU A 194 53.90 13.05 16.92
C LEU A 194 52.66 12.70 17.73
N GLY A 195 51.67 13.61 17.82
CA GLY A 195 50.46 13.43 18.62
C GLY A 195 49.20 13.03 17.84
N THR A 196 49.27 12.86 16.52
CA THR A 196 48.08 12.52 15.73
C THR A 196 47.81 11.00 15.75
N PRO A 197 46.54 10.56 15.88
CA PRO A 197 46.16 9.15 15.86
C PRO A 197 46.73 8.31 14.69
N PRO A 198 46.90 8.85 13.46
CA PRO A 198 47.48 8.11 12.34
C PRO A 198 48.98 7.79 12.51
N ALA A 199 49.76 8.68 13.14
CA ALA A 199 51.20 8.48 13.34
C ALA A 199 51.48 7.37 14.37
N LEU A 200 50.66 7.30 15.43
CA LEU A 200 50.69 6.19 16.40
C LEU A 200 50.29 4.86 15.76
N LEU A 201 49.26 4.85 14.91
CA LEU A 201 48.86 3.66 14.16
C LEU A 201 49.97 3.17 13.22
N ALA A 202 50.63 4.09 12.50
CA ALA A 202 51.75 3.74 11.62
C ALA A 202 52.93 3.13 12.40
N ALA A 203 53.28 3.69 13.57
CA ALA A 203 54.34 3.16 14.43
C ALA A 203 54.00 1.77 14.99
N MET A 204 52.74 1.55 15.42
CA MET A 204 52.28 0.23 15.90
C MET A 204 52.30 -0.83 14.79
N VAL A 205 51.85 -0.49 13.59
CA VAL A 205 51.87 -1.40 12.43
C VAL A 205 53.32 -1.77 12.07
N LEU A 206 54.24 -0.81 12.04
CA LEU A 206 55.65 -1.07 11.75
C LEU A 206 56.27 -2.03 12.78
N MET A 207 55.96 -1.85 14.06
CA MET A 207 56.50 -2.70 15.12
C MET A 207 56.00 -4.15 15.02
N THR A 208 54.72 -4.34 14.70
CA THR A 208 54.12 -5.68 14.52
C THR A 208 54.72 -6.42 13.32
N ILE A 209 54.95 -5.74 12.19
CA ILE A 209 55.56 -6.35 10.98
C ILE A 209 56.99 -6.82 11.26
N VAL A 210 57.79 -6.02 11.97
CA VAL A 210 59.17 -6.38 12.34
C VAL A 210 59.20 -7.59 13.27
N LEU A 211 58.24 -7.70 14.20
CA LEU A 211 58.12 -8.83 15.10
C LEU A 211 57.69 -10.11 14.36
N SER A 212 56.79 -10.02 13.38
CA SER A 212 56.33 -11.16 12.55
C SER A 212 57.42 -11.69 11.61
N LEU A 213 58.28 -10.80 11.08
CA LEU A 213 59.39 -11.19 10.21
C LEU A 213 60.55 -11.88 10.96
N ARG A 214 60.69 -11.66 12.28
CA ARG A 214 61.66 -12.40 13.11
C ARG A 214 61.20 -13.80 13.51
N VAL A 215 59.90 -14.10 13.46
CA VAL A 215 59.32 -15.38 13.93
C VAL A 215 59.21 -16.42 12.81
N THR A 216 59.20 -16.03 11.54
CA THR A 216 59.00 -16.95 10.40
C THR A 216 60.29 -17.53 9.80
N GLY A 217 61.45 -17.19 10.34
CA GLY A 217 62.76 -17.70 9.91
C GLY A 217 63.16 -19.05 10.52
N ARG A 218 62.36 -20.12 10.42
CA ARG A 218 62.88 -21.49 10.68
C ARG A 218 62.10 -22.63 9.98
N ARG A 219 62.76 -23.17 8.94
CA ARG A 219 62.75 -24.54 8.37
C ARG A 219 61.64 -25.01 7.40
N ARG A 220 62.11 -25.29 6.18
CA ARG A 220 61.60 -26.19 5.11
C ARG A 220 61.78 -27.68 5.47
N GLY A 221 60.95 -28.55 4.87
CA GLY A 221 61.20 -29.99 4.63
C GLY A 221 59.90 -30.77 4.38
N THR A 222 59.48 -31.06 3.14
CA THR A 222 59.76 -32.22 2.26
C THR A 222 58.94 -33.50 2.50
N HIS A 223 58.14 -33.85 1.47
CA HIS A 223 57.71 -35.16 0.93
C HIS A 223 57.27 -36.32 1.85
N ARG A 224 56.08 -36.89 1.56
CA ARG A 224 55.97 -38.19 0.84
C ARG A 224 54.52 -38.56 0.48
N ARG A 225 54.34 -39.00 -0.77
CA ARG A 225 53.22 -39.82 -1.25
C ARG A 225 53.31 -41.21 -0.62
N LEU A 226 52.17 -41.81 -0.30
CA LEU A 226 51.97 -43.27 -0.38
C LEU A 226 50.54 -43.51 -0.86
N ALA A 227 50.44 -44.23 -1.97
CA ALA A 227 49.20 -44.69 -2.59
C ALA A 227 48.98 -46.14 -2.18
N TRP A 228 47.74 -46.49 -1.84
CA TRP A 228 47.21 -47.87 -1.84
C TRP A 228 45.75 -47.80 -2.34
N LEU A 229 45.46 -48.52 -3.43
CA LEU A 229 44.13 -48.80 -3.99
C LEU A 229 43.52 -50.05 -3.31
N PRO A 230 42.30 -50.52 -3.65
CA PRO A 230 41.01 -49.89 -3.43
C PRO A 230 40.07 -50.85 -2.68
N TRP A 231 39.08 -50.33 -1.94
CA TRP A 231 37.94 -51.15 -1.49
C TRP A 231 36.67 -50.63 -2.15
N ARG A 232 35.97 -51.54 -2.84
CA ARG A 232 34.71 -51.33 -3.54
C ARG A 232 33.60 -51.92 -2.67
N GLY A 233 32.64 -51.10 -2.24
CA GLY A 233 31.44 -51.49 -1.51
C GLY A 233 30.63 -50.24 -1.18
N GLU A 234 29.35 -50.21 -1.57
CA GLU A 234 28.54 -49.01 -1.76
C GLU A 234 28.36 -48.09 -0.54
N ARG A 235 28.38 -46.77 -0.83
CA ARG A 235 27.91 -45.71 0.08
C ARG A 235 26.40 -45.53 -0.11
N THR A 236 25.63 -45.86 0.90
CA THR A 236 24.30 -45.28 1.10
C THR A 236 24.47 -43.92 1.77
N SER A 237 24.13 -42.84 1.06
CA SER A 237 24.00 -41.50 1.65
C SER A 237 22.56 -41.30 2.17
N PRO A 238 22.37 -40.62 3.31
CA PRO A 238 21.04 -40.29 3.83
C PRO A 238 20.32 -39.26 2.94
N PRO A 239 18.97 -39.24 2.95
CA PRO A 239 18.18 -38.47 2.00
C PRO A 239 18.34 -36.95 2.17
N ALA A 240 18.36 -36.25 1.03
CA ALA A 240 18.32 -34.80 0.95
C ALA A 240 16.95 -34.28 1.44
N GLY A 241 16.97 -33.29 2.33
CA GLY A 241 15.79 -32.53 2.70
C GLY A 241 15.17 -31.77 1.52
N PRO A 242 13.87 -31.44 1.58
CA PRO A 242 13.17 -30.82 0.46
C PRO A 242 13.75 -29.44 0.13
N ARG A 243 14.15 -29.25 -1.14
CA ARG A 243 14.55 -27.97 -1.71
C ARG A 243 13.30 -27.14 -1.98
N VAL A 244 13.22 -25.96 -1.36
CA VAL A 244 12.20 -24.94 -1.67
C VAL A 244 12.53 -24.34 -3.06
N PRO A 245 11.58 -24.31 -4.02
CA PRO A 245 11.81 -23.62 -5.29
C PRO A 245 11.76 -22.10 -5.09
N SER A 246 12.70 -21.38 -5.71
CA SER A 246 12.61 -19.92 -5.86
C SER A 246 11.31 -19.53 -6.59
N PRO A 247 10.63 -18.43 -6.19
CA PRO A 247 9.37 -18.03 -6.81
C PRO A 247 9.59 -17.65 -8.28
N ARG A 248 8.87 -18.33 -9.18
CA ARG A 248 8.81 -17.96 -10.61
C ARG A 248 8.01 -16.67 -10.77
N ASN A 249 8.53 -15.78 -11.61
CA ASN A 249 7.88 -14.56 -12.05
C ASN A 249 6.65 -14.90 -12.92
N PRO A 250 5.42 -14.49 -12.58
CA PRO A 250 4.21 -14.93 -13.29
C PRO A 250 3.96 -14.25 -14.65
N PHE A 251 4.96 -13.58 -15.24
CA PHE A 251 4.82 -12.88 -16.53
C PHE A 251 5.81 -13.35 -17.62
N ALA A 252 6.47 -14.50 -17.47
CA ALA A 252 7.53 -14.90 -18.40
C ALA A 252 7.10 -15.74 -19.61
N ASP A 253 5.87 -16.28 -19.67
CA ASP A 253 5.44 -17.15 -20.78
C ASP A 253 4.08 -16.72 -21.32
N ALA A 254 4.06 -15.63 -22.10
CA ALA A 254 2.93 -15.30 -22.95
C ALA A 254 3.42 -14.59 -24.21
N GLU A 255 4.21 -15.28 -25.03
CA GLU A 255 4.45 -14.85 -26.39
C GLU A 255 4.42 -16.03 -27.37
N GLN A 256 3.57 -15.87 -28.39
CA GLN A 256 3.50 -16.56 -29.67
C GLN A 256 2.75 -17.90 -29.73
N GLU A 257 1.45 -17.82 -30.02
CA GLU A 257 0.84 -18.74 -30.99
C GLU A 257 -0.25 -18.02 -31.81
N GLN A 258 0.07 -17.75 -33.08
CA GLN A 258 -0.90 -17.27 -34.08
C GLN A 258 -1.74 -18.45 -34.61
N PRO A 259 -3.07 -18.32 -34.80
CA PRO A 259 -3.80 -19.32 -35.57
C PRO A 259 -3.87 -18.95 -37.07
N LYS A 260 -3.39 -19.86 -37.91
CA LYS A 260 -3.64 -19.90 -39.37
C LYS A 260 -5.09 -20.31 -39.69
N PRO A 261 -5.66 -19.89 -40.84
CA PRO A 261 -7.08 -20.07 -41.13
C PRO A 261 -7.37 -21.48 -41.64
N ARG A 262 -8.52 -22.05 -41.28
CA ARG A 262 -8.99 -23.31 -41.86
C ARG A 262 -10.44 -23.20 -42.33
N ALA A 263 -10.66 -23.86 -43.45
CA ALA A 263 -11.71 -23.68 -44.44
C ALA A 263 -13.12 -24.06 -43.97
N ALA A 264 -14.08 -23.48 -44.69
CA ALA A 264 -15.52 -23.65 -44.56
C ALA A 264 -15.98 -25.12 -44.66
N ALA A 265 -16.92 -25.48 -43.77
CA ALA A 265 -17.83 -26.60 -43.96
C ALA A 265 -19.26 -26.09 -43.72
N LYS A 266 -20.08 -26.17 -44.78
CA LYS A 266 -21.50 -25.82 -44.79
C LYS A 266 -22.27 -26.84 -43.95
N ALA A 267 -23.06 -26.38 -42.98
CA ALA A 267 -24.11 -27.17 -42.35
C ALA A 267 -25.44 -26.41 -42.45
N ARG A 268 -26.44 -27.13 -42.95
CA ARG A 268 -27.80 -26.70 -43.34
C ARG A 268 -28.60 -26.16 -42.15
N VAL A 269 -29.30 -25.05 -42.40
CA VAL A 269 -30.37 -24.48 -41.58
C VAL A 269 -31.67 -25.25 -41.85
N PRO A 270 -32.44 -25.71 -40.83
CA PRO A 270 -33.80 -26.20 -41.04
C PRO A 270 -34.77 -25.03 -41.29
N ALA A 271 -35.69 -25.25 -42.21
CA ALA A 271 -36.62 -24.27 -42.77
C ALA A 271 -37.45 -23.54 -41.71
N GLY A 272 -37.44 -22.21 -41.78
CA GLY A 272 -38.37 -21.34 -41.07
C GLY A 272 -39.77 -21.45 -41.66
N ALA A 273 -40.76 -21.70 -40.80
CA ALA A 273 -42.16 -21.42 -41.08
C ALA A 273 -42.34 -19.90 -41.15
N GLY A 274 -42.96 -19.43 -42.24
CA GLY A 274 -43.07 -18.01 -42.57
C GLY A 274 -43.90 -17.20 -41.56
N PRO A 275 -43.69 -15.87 -41.50
CA PRO A 275 -44.47 -15.00 -40.64
C PRO A 275 -45.89 -14.81 -41.21
N ALA A 276 -46.88 -15.18 -40.40
CA ALA A 276 -48.27 -14.80 -40.62
C ALA A 276 -48.42 -13.28 -40.50
N SER A 277 -49.15 -12.69 -41.45
CA SER A 277 -49.47 -11.27 -41.54
C SER A 277 -50.10 -10.72 -40.24
N PRO A 278 -49.75 -9.50 -39.81
CA PRO A 278 -50.37 -8.89 -38.64
C PRO A 278 -51.82 -8.47 -38.92
N LYS A 279 -52.74 -8.86 -38.03
CA LYS A 279 -54.11 -8.34 -37.98
C LYS A 279 -54.08 -6.84 -37.68
N PRO A 280 -54.97 -6.01 -38.28
CA PRO A 280 -54.98 -4.57 -38.03
C PRO A 280 -55.42 -4.28 -36.59
N HIS A 281 -54.62 -3.50 -35.87
CA HIS A 281 -55.01 -2.89 -34.60
C HIS A 281 -56.09 -1.81 -34.84
N PRO A 282 -57.11 -1.71 -33.97
CA PRO A 282 -58.10 -0.65 -34.05
C PRO A 282 -57.47 0.71 -33.71
N THR A 283 -57.76 1.69 -34.55
CA THR A 283 -57.33 3.09 -34.44
C THR A 283 -57.83 3.71 -33.12
N PRO A 284 -57.00 4.45 -32.36
CA PRO A 284 -57.48 5.15 -31.18
C PRO A 284 -58.35 6.34 -31.60
N LYS A 285 -59.59 6.38 -31.07
CA LYS A 285 -60.51 7.51 -31.23
C LYS A 285 -59.85 8.78 -30.65
N ARG A 286 -59.63 9.77 -31.52
CA ARG A 286 -59.22 11.14 -31.19
C ARG A 286 -60.28 11.77 -30.28
N ARG A 287 -59.96 12.00 -29.00
CA ARG A 287 -60.78 12.84 -28.11
C ARG A 287 -60.71 14.29 -28.62
N LYS A 288 -61.86 14.93 -28.83
CA LYS A 288 -61.95 16.38 -29.04
C LYS A 288 -61.84 17.11 -27.69
N PRO A 289 -61.14 18.24 -27.62
CA PRO A 289 -60.99 19.00 -26.38
C PRO A 289 -62.19 19.92 -26.21
N TYR A 290 -63.12 19.54 -25.34
CA TYR A 290 -64.10 20.34 -24.57
C TYR A 290 -65.34 19.46 -24.33
N ASP A 291 -65.45 18.92 -23.13
CA ASP A 291 -66.75 18.65 -22.50
C ASP A 291 -66.57 18.73 -20.97
N PRO A 292 -67.41 19.49 -20.24
CA PRO A 292 -67.24 19.74 -18.82
C PRO A 292 -67.89 18.68 -17.90
N SER A 293 -67.18 18.42 -16.79
CA SER A 293 -67.52 17.65 -15.57
C SER A 293 -67.68 16.14 -15.70
#